data_AF-A0AAJ7WVB0-F1
#
_entry.id   AF-A0AAJ7WVB0-F1
#
_cell.length_a   1.000
_cell.length_b   1.000
_cell.length_c   1.000
_cell.angle_alpha   90.00
_cell.angle_beta   90.00
_cell.angle_gamma   90.00
#
_symmetry.space_group_name_H-M   'P 1'
#
loop_
_entity.id
_entity.type
_entity.pdbx_description
1 polymer ?
#
loop_
_entity_poly.entity_id
_entity_poly.type
_entity_poly.pdbx_seq_one_letter_code
_entity_poly.pdbx_strand_id
1 'polypeptide(L)'
;MMASGPNLNETSVVSGGYGGSLEGVLQTGGVKGTALNTPAVKGATVVIPSQSAASRLANQMAEGSLPQPSGKGAPGLRTSPSSSSMSMEEPAKGVALEKLDIVRKWSVNTYKCTKQVLSERFGRGSRTVDLQLEAQIEVLRDTKRKYESVLRLARELTRHFYQVVQTQRSLGDAFADLGQKSPELQEEFGYNAETQRLLCKNGETLLGAVNFFVSSVNTLVNKTMEDTLLTIKMYENARVEYDAYRTDLEELSLGPRDSAVVVKIDAAQQHFSAHKEKYERLRGDVAIKLKFLEENKVKVMHKQLLLFHNAISAYFAGNQQQLEQTLKQFNIQLKTPGSDKPSWLEEQ
;
A
#
# COMPACT_ATOMS: atom_id res chain seq x y z
N MET A 1 -42.76 -14.83 19.11
CA MET A 1 -41.46 -15.52 19.20
C MET A 1 -40.37 -14.50 18.96
N MET A 2 -39.71 -14.06 20.03
CA MET A 2 -38.55 -13.18 19.96
C MET A 2 -37.29 -14.05 19.88
N ALA A 3 -36.43 -13.79 18.91
CA ALA A 3 -35.11 -14.41 18.84
C ALA A 3 -34.05 -13.30 18.90
N SER A 4 -33.34 -13.31 20.01
CA SER A 4 -32.30 -12.37 20.43
C SER A 4 -31.08 -12.40 19.51
N GLY A 5 -30.53 -11.21 19.23
CA GLY A 5 -29.22 -11.05 18.59
C GLY A 5 -28.06 -11.37 19.56
N PRO A 6 -26.86 -11.64 19.04
CA PRO A 6 -25.70 -11.99 19.87
C PRO A 6 -25.11 -10.77 20.59
N ASN A 7 -24.94 -10.95 21.90
CA ASN A 7 -24.32 -10.08 22.88
C ASN A 7 -22.77 -10.19 22.79
N LEU A 8 -22.07 -9.07 22.73
CA LEU A 8 -20.60 -8.99 22.77
C LEU A 8 -20.16 -7.92 23.78
N ASN A 9 -20.41 -8.19 25.06
CA ASN A 9 -19.67 -7.57 26.15
C ASN A 9 -18.66 -8.59 26.66
N GLU A 10 -17.36 -8.33 26.45
CA GLU A 10 -16.24 -8.60 27.35
C GLU A 10 -14.91 -8.54 26.58
N THR A 11 -14.16 -7.47 26.77
CA THR A 11 -12.70 -7.50 26.75
C THR A 11 -12.18 -6.25 27.45
N SER A 12 -11.96 -6.40 28.76
CA SER A 12 -11.12 -5.48 29.51
C SER A 12 -9.67 -5.71 29.09
N VAL A 13 -8.94 -4.63 28.78
CA VAL A 13 -7.48 -4.70 28.68
C VAL A 13 -6.88 -3.52 29.43
N VAL A 14 -6.06 -3.89 30.39
CA VAL A 14 -5.40 -3.09 31.43
C VAL A 14 -4.44 -2.06 30.83
N SER A 15 -4.47 -0.86 31.43
CA SER A 15 -3.52 0.23 31.21
C SER A 15 -2.19 -0.08 31.89
N GLY A 16 -1.10 -0.11 31.13
CA GLY A 16 0.28 -0.22 31.63
C GLY A 16 1.09 0.95 31.10
N GLY A 17 1.45 1.88 32.00
CA GLY A 17 2.28 3.04 31.69
C GLY A 17 3.77 2.72 31.65
N TYR A 18 4.50 3.46 30.81
CA TYR A 18 5.92 3.78 30.96
C TYR A 18 6.16 5.16 30.35
N GLY A 19 6.78 6.05 31.12
CA GLY A 19 7.01 7.45 30.76
C GLY A 19 8.33 7.74 30.05
N GLY A 20 8.58 9.03 29.84
CA GLY A 20 9.93 9.60 29.78
C GLY A 20 10.42 10.18 28.45
N SER A 21 10.09 11.46 28.23
CA SER A 21 10.96 12.57 27.76
C SER A 21 11.87 12.41 26.52
N LEU A 22 11.69 13.26 25.49
CA LEU A 22 12.53 14.46 25.23
C LEU A 22 12.25 15.09 23.85
N GLU A 23 12.46 16.41 23.82
CA GLU A 23 12.20 17.40 22.78
C GLU A 23 12.96 17.21 21.46
N GLY A 24 12.46 17.85 20.39
CA GLY A 24 13.18 17.99 19.12
C GLY A 24 12.41 18.76 18.05
N VAL A 25 12.21 20.06 18.27
CA VAL A 25 11.68 21.03 17.30
C VAL A 25 12.69 21.26 16.17
N LEU A 26 12.28 21.17 14.90
CA LEU A 26 12.95 21.87 13.80
C LEU A 26 11.98 22.44 12.76
N GLN A 27 12.31 23.67 12.37
CA GLN A 27 11.54 24.70 11.66
C GLN A 27 11.32 24.44 10.17
N THR A 28 10.20 24.98 9.70
CA THR A 28 9.86 25.26 8.30
C THR A 28 10.54 26.53 7.79
N GLY A 29 11.13 26.50 6.59
CA GLY A 29 11.58 27.67 5.84
C GLY A 29 11.04 27.62 4.41
N GLY A 30 10.49 28.74 3.92
CA GLY A 30 9.74 28.83 2.67
C GLY A 30 10.41 29.60 1.52
N VAL A 31 9.77 29.41 0.35
CA VAL A 31 9.52 30.33 -0.78
C VAL A 31 10.69 30.81 -1.65
N LYS A 32 10.65 30.42 -2.94
CA LYS A 32 10.59 31.36 -4.08
C LYS A 32 10.11 30.67 -5.36
N GLY A 33 9.06 31.25 -5.96
CA GLY A 33 8.50 30.82 -7.24
C GLY A 33 9.07 31.59 -8.43
N THR A 34 8.81 31.08 -9.63
CA THR A 34 8.64 31.83 -10.88
C THR A 34 7.68 31.07 -11.78
N ALA A 35 6.74 31.79 -12.38
CA ALA A 35 5.66 31.27 -13.23
C ALA A 35 5.97 31.56 -14.71
N LEU A 36 5.55 30.67 -15.61
CA LEU A 36 5.14 31.00 -16.98
C LEU A 36 4.21 29.92 -17.55
N ASN A 37 3.22 30.38 -18.31
CA ASN A 37 1.97 29.72 -18.70
C ASN A 37 2.07 28.96 -20.05
N THR A 38 1.55 27.71 -20.05
CA THR A 38 0.71 26.97 -21.05
C THR A 38 1.09 26.87 -22.56
N PRO A 39 0.48 25.94 -23.35
CA PRO A 39 0.10 24.54 -23.10
C PRO A 39 0.55 23.57 -24.26
N ALA A 40 0.96 22.32 -23.99
CA ALA A 40 1.03 21.28 -25.04
C ALA A 40 1.17 19.82 -24.53
N VAL A 41 0.23 18.99 -24.97
CA VAL A 41 0.33 17.55 -25.34
C VAL A 41 0.75 16.53 -24.26
N LYS A 42 -0.23 15.69 -23.89
CA LYS A 42 -0.04 14.43 -23.16
C LYS A 42 0.79 13.44 -24.00
N GLY A 43 2.08 13.31 -23.68
CA GLY A 43 2.98 12.27 -24.19
C GLY A 43 3.55 11.46 -23.02
N ALA A 44 3.28 10.16 -23.01
CA ALA A 44 3.61 9.24 -21.92
C ALA A 44 5.13 9.05 -21.74
N THR A 45 5.55 9.09 -20.48
CA THR A 45 6.92 8.87 -20.00
C THR A 45 7.47 7.51 -20.44
N VAL A 46 8.63 7.51 -21.09
CA VAL A 46 9.42 6.29 -21.33
C VAL A 46 9.95 5.80 -19.99
N VAL A 47 9.51 4.62 -19.54
CA VAL A 47 10.09 3.96 -18.36
C VAL A 47 11.38 3.26 -18.80
N ILE A 48 12.49 3.97 -18.68
CA ILE A 48 13.83 3.36 -18.70
C ILE A 48 14.06 2.77 -17.29
N PRO A 49 14.45 1.49 -17.14
CA PRO A 49 14.71 0.94 -15.81
C PRO A 49 15.88 1.70 -15.17
N SER A 50 15.66 2.27 -13.99
CA SER A 50 16.71 2.99 -13.27
C SER A 50 17.77 1.99 -12.78
N GLN A 51 19.04 2.43 -12.74
CA GLN A 51 20.15 1.62 -12.22
C GLN A 51 19.86 1.09 -10.81
N SER A 52 19.07 1.83 -10.01
CA SER A 52 18.64 1.44 -8.67
C SER A 52 17.75 0.19 -8.63
N ALA A 53 17.00 -0.11 -9.70
CA ALA A 53 16.21 -1.34 -9.80
C ALA A 53 17.08 -2.56 -10.11
N ALA A 54 18.13 -2.38 -10.91
CA ALA A 54 19.12 -3.42 -11.19
C ALA A 54 19.96 -3.75 -9.93
N SER A 55 20.34 -2.75 -9.13
CA SER A 55 21.12 -2.95 -7.90
C SER A 55 20.35 -3.66 -6.78
N ARG A 56 19.02 -3.45 -6.66
CA ARG A 56 18.21 -4.05 -5.59
C ARG A 56 18.00 -5.55 -5.76
N LEU A 57 17.95 -6.05 -7.00
CA LEU A 57 17.86 -7.48 -7.30
C LEU A 57 19.18 -8.21 -7.04
N ALA A 58 20.33 -7.54 -7.24
CA ALA A 58 21.63 -8.12 -6.94
C ALA A 58 21.85 -8.33 -5.43
N ASN A 59 21.33 -7.43 -4.58
CA ASN A 59 21.48 -7.56 -3.12
C ASN A 59 20.55 -8.59 -2.47
N GLN A 60 19.42 -8.96 -3.10
CA GLN A 60 18.53 -10.01 -2.57
C GLN A 60 19.08 -11.44 -2.73
N MET A 61 20.18 -11.63 -3.47
CA MET A 61 20.79 -12.95 -3.67
C MET A 61 21.99 -13.24 -2.75
N ALA A 62 22.33 -12.31 -1.84
CA ALA A 62 23.51 -12.43 -0.95
C ALA A 62 23.20 -12.89 0.48
N GLU A 63 21.93 -13.06 0.87
CA GLU A 63 21.57 -13.62 2.19
C GLU A 63 20.96 -15.02 2.04
N GLY A 64 21.83 -16.02 2.15
CA GLY A 64 21.47 -17.43 2.17
C GLY A 64 22.59 -18.27 2.81
N SER A 65 22.63 -18.25 4.14
CA SER A 65 23.19 -19.28 5.04
C SER A 65 24.70 -19.60 4.98
N LEU A 66 25.44 -19.11 5.98
CA LEU A 66 26.73 -19.67 6.45
C LEU A 66 26.57 -20.08 7.93
N PRO A 67 27.02 -21.29 8.34
CA PRO A 67 27.09 -21.64 9.76
C PRO A 67 28.42 -21.17 10.38
N GLN A 68 28.37 -20.64 11.60
CA GLN A 68 29.53 -20.44 12.47
C GLN A 68 30.09 -21.78 12.97
N PRO A 69 31.40 -21.82 13.31
CA PRO A 69 31.75 -22.43 14.59
C PRO A 69 32.73 -21.57 15.41
N SER A 70 32.56 -21.67 16.73
CA SER A 70 33.32 -21.00 17.78
C SER A 70 34.38 -21.95 18.37
N GLY A 71 35.58 -21.42 18.64
CA GLY A 71 36.29 -21.72 19.90
C GLY A 71 37.62 -22.50 19.90
N LYS A 72 38.71 -21.73 20.09
CA LYS A 72 39.89 -21.93 20.98
C LYS A 72 41.03 -22.91 20.59
N GLY A 73 42.26 -22.34 20.59
CA GLY A 73 43.51 -23.03 20.98
C GLY A 73 44.72 -22.80 20.06
N ALA A 74 45.82 -22.24 20.59
CA ALA A 74 47.17 -22.23 20.01
C ALA A 74 48.16 -22.80 21.07
N PRO A 75 49.47 -23.04 20.82
CA PRO A 75 50.26 -22.99 19.58
C PRO A 75 51.15 -24.26 19.36
N GLY A 76 51.73 -24.44 18.16
CA GLY A 76 52.69 -25.53 17.91
C GLY A 76 53.43 -25.48 16.56
N LEU A 77 54.76 -25.35 16.67
CA LEU A 77 55.85 -25.25 15.70
C LEU A 77 55.89 -26.22 14.47
N ARG A 78 56.54 -25.72 13.39
CA ARG A 78 57.42 -26.42 12.40
C ARG A 78 56.83 -27.23 11.23
N THR A 79 56.99 -26.71 10.00
CA THR A 79 57.93 -27.15 8.93
C THR A 79 57.36 -26.89 7.53
N SER A 80 58.12 -26.16 6.70
CA SER A 80 58.10 -26.26 5.23
C SER A 80 58.88 -27.53 4.85
N PRO A 81 58.69 -28.20 3.68
CA PRO A 81 58.64 -27.54 2.36
C PRO A 81 57.68 -28.20 1.34
N SER A 82 57.38 -27.44 0.28
CA SER A 82 57.56 -27.86 -1.12
C SER A 82 56.52 -27.20 -2.05
N SER A 83 57.07 -26.74 -3.15
CA SER A 83 56.42 -26.15 -4.31
C SER A 83 55.43 -27.11 -4.97
N SER A 84 54.20 -26.65 -5.13
CA SER A 84 53.34 -27.04 -6.26
C SER A 84 52.31 -25.94 -6.46
N SER A 85 52.65 -25.02 -7.36
CA SER A 85 51.70 -24.13 -8.03
C SER A 85 50.70 -25.01 -8.81
N MET A 86 49.62 -25.40 -8.15
CA MET A 86 48.48 -26.05 -8.79
C MET A 86 47.37 -25.01 -8.92
N SER A 87 47.12 -24.65 -10.18
CA SER A 87 46.17 -23.66 -10.66
C SER A 87 44.78 -23.82 -10.05
N MET A 88 44.41 -22.91 -9.15
CA MET A 88 43.04 -22.78 -8.64
C MET A 88 42.18 -21.86 -9.53
N GLU A 89 42.47 -21.79 -10.83
CA GLU A 89 41.82 -20.86 -11.77
C GLU A 89 40.61 -21.44 -12.54
N GLU A 90 40.37 -22.75 -12.49
CA GLU A 90 39.26 -23.37 -13.23
C GLU A 90 37.84 -23.01 -12.74
N PRO A 91 37.51 -23.02 -11.42
CA PRO A 91 36.14 -22.76 -10.99
C PRO A 91 35.72 -21.30 -11.25
N ALA A 92 36.66 -20.36 -11.21
CA ALA A 92 36.40 -18.94 -11.47
C ALA A 92 36.10 -18.66 -12.95
N LYS A 93 36.75 -19.38 -13.89
CA LYS A 93 36.51 -19.26 -15.33
C LYS A 93 35.16 -19.84 -15.75
N GLY A 94 34.76 -20.98 -15.16
CA GLY A 94 33.42 -21.56 -15.39
C GLY A 94 32.28 -20.64 -14.94
N VAL A 95 32.40 -20.06 -13.74
CA VAL A 95 31.42 -19.10 -13.20
C VAL A 95 31.34 -17.82 -14.05
N ALA A 96 32.47 -17.34 -14.58
CA ALA A 96 32.49 -16.17 -15.45
C ALA A 96 31.77 -16.43 -16.79
N LEU A 97 31.96 -17.62 -17.38
CA LEU A 97 31.28 -18.01 -18.63
C LEU A 97 29.76 -18.17 -18.44
N GLU A 98 29.33 -18.81 -17.35
CA GLU A 98 27.90 -18.93 -17.02
C GLU A 98 27.24 -17.56 -16.84
N LYS A 99 27.92 -16.63 -16.16
CA LYS A 99 27.45 -15.24 -16.01
C LYS A 99 27.33 -14.54 -17.35
N LEU A 100 28.30 -14.69 -18.25
CA LEU A 100 28.23 -14.14 -19.61
C LEU A 100 27.07 -14.72 -20.41
N ASP A 101 26.80 -16.02 -20.29
CA ASP A 101 25.68 -16.68 -20.96
C ASP A 101 24.32 -16.21 -20.41
N ILE A 102 24.21 -15.99 -19.09
CA ILE A 102 23.02 -15.40 -18.47
C ILE A 102 22.78 -13.99 -19.04
N VAL A 103 23.82 -13.15 -19.11
CA VAL A 103 23.72 -11.79 -19.66
C VAL A 103 23.33 -11.83 -21.14
N ARG A 104 23.87 -12.77 -21.91
CA ARG A 104 23.53 -12.98 -23.32
C ARG A 104 22.07 -13.41 -23.49
N LYS A 105 21.59 -14.39 -22.73
CA LYS A 105 20.18 -14.83 -22.78
C LYS A 105 19.24 -13.70 -22.37
N TRP A 106 19.60 -12.95 -21.33
CA TRP A 106 18.85 -11.79 -20.88
C TRP A 106 18.77 -10.69 -21.94
N SER A 107 19.88 -10.36 -22.62
CA SER A 107 19.90 -9.30 -23.63
C SER A 107 19.07 -9.68 -24.86
N VAL A 108 19.14 -10.94 -25.31
CA VAL A 108 18.31 -11.47 -26.40
C VAL A 108 16.84 -11.44 -26.02
N ASN A 109 16.46 -11.93 -24.83
CA ASN A 109 15.07 -11.89 -24.37
C ASN A 109 14.55 -10.45 -24.29
N THR A 110 15.34 -9.55 -23.73
CA THR A 110 15.00 -8.12 -23.60
C THR A 110 14.78 -7.48 -24.96
N TYR A 111 15.66 -7.75 -25.93
CA TYR A 111 15.52 -7.28 -27.31
C TYR A 111 14.22 -7.78 -27.94
N LYS A 112 13.94 -9.10 -27.86
CA LYS A 112 12.71 -9.70 -28.41
C LYS A 112 11.46 -9.09 -27.80
N CYS A 113 11.41 -8.97 -26.47
CA CYS A 113 10.28 -8.35 -25.77
C CYS A 113 10.11 -6.88 -26.15
N THR A 114 11.20 -6.13 -26.29
CA THR A 114 11.16 -4.72 -26.71
C THR A 114 10.64 -4.60 -28.16
N LYS A 115 11.13 -5.44 -29.08
CA LYS A 115 10.62 -5.53 -30.46
C LYS A 115 9.12 -5.82 -30.46
N GLN A 116 8.67 -6.78 -29.64
CA GLN A 116 7.26 -7.15 -29.51
C GLN A 116 6.40 -5.98 -29.02
N VAL A 117 6.76 -5.33 -27.91
CA VAL A 117 6.01 -4.19 -27.36
C VAL A 117 5.92 -3.03 -28.35
N LEU A 118 7.01 -2.72 -29.06
CA LEU A 118 7.00 -1.68 -30.09
C LEU A 118 6.11 -2.09 -31.26
N SER A 119 6.20 -3.34 -31.72
CA SER A 119 5.37 -3.86 -32.81
C SER A 119 3.87 -3.77 -32.49
N GLU A 120 3.47 -4.17 -31.29
CA GLU A 120 2.09 -4.03 -30.79
C GLU A 120 1.62 -2.56 -30.81
N ARG A 121 2.46 -1.63 -30.31
CA ARG A 121 2.13 -0.20 -30.26
C ARG A 121 1.94 0.43 -31.64
N PHE A 122 2.68 -0.04 -32.65
CA PHE A 122 2.54 0.42 -34.02
C PHE A 122 1.46 -0.35 -34.82
N GLY A 123 0.71 -1.25 -34.18
CA GLY A 123 -0.33 -2.05 -34.83
C GLY A 123 0.21 -3.10 -35.80
N ARG A 124 1.50 -3.42 -35.70
CA ARG A 124 2.21 -4.40 -36.55
C ARG A 124 2.41 -5.75 -35.87
N GLY A 125 2.23 -5.81 -34.55
CA GLY A 125 2.41 -7.01 -33.74
C GLY A 125 1.08 -7.56 -33.27
N SER A 126 0.89 -8.87 -33.40
CA SER A 126 -0.22 -9.59 -32.78
C SER A 126 -0.04 -9.65 -31.25
N ARG A 127 -1.10 -9.30 -30.50
CA ARG A 127 -1.13 -9.26 -29.04
C ARG A 127 -2.06 -10.33 -28.51
N THR A 128 -1.61 -11.12 -27.54
CA THR A 128 -2.48 -12.02 -26.79
C THR A 128 -3.39 -11.24 -25.85
N VAL A 129 -4.69 -11.53 -25.86
CA VAL A 129 -5.70 -10.78 -25.08
C VAL A 129 -6.59 -11.75 -24.29
N ASP A 130 -6.76 -11.47 -22.99
CA ASP A 130 -7.78 -12.08 -22.14
C ASP A 130 -8.72 -10.99 -21.64
N LEU A 131 -9.82 -10.76 -22.36
CA LEU A 131 -10.75 -9.66 -22.08
C LEU A 131 -11.35 -9.74 -20.67
N GLN A 132 -11.64 -10.95 -20.20
CA GLN A 132 -12.25 -11.13 -18.88
C GLN A 132 -11.24 -10.82 -17.77
N LEU A 133 -10.01 -11.32 -17.89
CA LEU A 133 -8.97 -11.08 -16.90
C LEU A 133 -8.53 -9.61 -16.90
N GLU A 134 -8.40 -8.99 -18.08
CA GLU A 134 -8.09 -7.56 -18.21
C GLU A 134 -9.14 -6.68 -17.55
N ALA A 135 -10.43 -6.99 -17.73
CA ALA A 135 -11.50 -6.27 -17.06
C ALA A 135 -11.41 -6.40 -15.52
N GLN A 136 -11.12 -7.59 -15.00
CA GLN A 136 -10.96 -7.79 -13.55
C GLN A 136 -9.74 -7.06 -12.99
N ILE A 137 -8.62 -7.06 -13.73
CA ILE A 137 -7.40 -6.31 -13.36
C ILE A 137 -7.70 -4.80 -13.30
N GLU A 138 -8.45 -4.26 -14.26
CA GLU A 138 -8.80 -2.84 -14.26
C GLU A 138 -9.71 -2.49 -13.08
N VAL A 139 -10.70 -3.33 -12.76
CA VAL A 139 -11.53 -3.17 -11.56
C VAL A 139 -10.68 -3.18 -10.29
N LEU A 140 -9.68 -4.06 -10.18
CA LEU A 140 -8.74 -4.06 -9.06
C LEU A 140 -7.95 -2.74 -8.98
N ARG A 141 -7.37 -2.28 -10.09
CA ARG A 141 -6.61 -1.02 -10.16
C ARG A 141 -7.47 0.17 -9.74
N ASP A 142 -8.70 0.24 -10.21
CA ASP A 142 -9.65 1.30 -9.85
C ASP A 142 -10.06 1.23 -8.37
N THR A 143 -10.32 0.02 -7.86
CA THR A 143 -10.65 -0.20 -6.45
C THR A 143 -9.50 0.22 -5.54
N LYS A 144 -8.25 -0.14 -5.89
CA LYS A 144 -7.05 0.30 -5.15
C LYS A 144 -6.95 1.82 -5.10
N ARG A 145 -7.07 2.51 -6.25
CA ARG A 145 -7.05 3.98 -6.33
C ARG A 145 -8.11 4.63 -5.43
N LYS A 146 -9.33 4.07 -5.43
CA LYS A 146 -10.43 4.56 -4.57
C LYS A 146 -10.10 4.37 -3.08
N TYR A 147 -9.57 3.22 -2.70
CA TYR A 147 -9.21 2.95 -1.30
C TYR A 147 -8.01 3.77 -0.84
N GLU A 148 -7.04 4.06 -1.72
CA GLU A 148 -5.97 5.02 -1.43
C GLU A 148 -6.50 6.43 -1.15
N SER A 149 -7.52 6.86 -1.89
CA SER A 149 -8.19 8.14 -1.64
C SER A 149 -8.89 8.15 -0.27
N VAL A 150 -9.63 7.10 0.07
CA VAL A 150 -10.26 6.93 1.39
C VAL A 150 -9.20 6.93 2.51
N LEU A 151 -8.12 6.18 2.33
CA LEU A 151 -7.02 6.11 3.29
C LEU A 151 -6.37 7.48 3.50
N ARG A 152 -6.17 8.26 2.43
CA ARG A 152 -5.67 9.64 2.50
C ARG A 152 -6.62 10.52 3.31
N LEU A 153 -7.92 10.50 3.00
CA LEU A 153 -8.92 11.28 3.73
C LEU A 153 -9.01 10.89 5.21
N ALA A 154 -8.95 9.59 5.53
CA ALA A 154 -8.95 9.11 6.90
C ALA A 154 -7.72 9.60 7.69
N ARG A 155 -6.53 9.61 7.07
CA ARG A 155 -5.31 10.17 7.69
C ARG A 155 -5.44 11.68 7.96
N GLU A 156 -5.99 12.42 7.01
CA GLU A 156 -6.25 13.85 7.17
C GLU A 156 -7.25 14.12 8.30
N LEU A 157 -8.34 13.34 8.34
CA LEU A 157 -9.33 13.40 9.41
C LEU A 157 -8.69 13.13 10.78
N THR A 158 -7.89 12.07 10.91
CA THR A 158 -7.17 11.76 12.16
C THR A 158 -6.26 12.91 12.58
N ARG A 159 -5.50 13.47 11.63
CA ARG A 159 -4.56 14.57 11.91
C ARG A 159 -5.29 15.81 12.39
N HIS A 160 -6.35 16.23 11.70
CA HIS A 160 -7.12 17.41 12.10
C HIS A 160 -7.82 17.18 13.42
N PHE A 161 -8.42 16.01 13.62
CA PHE A 161 -9.11 15.69 14.87
C PHE A 161 -8.14 15.62 16.05
N TYR A 162 -6.91 15.14 15.84
CA TYR A 162 -5.86 15.22 16.86
C TYR A 162 -5.58 16.66 17.30
N GLN A 163 -5.49 17.60 16.35
CA GLN A 163 -5.29 19.02 16.66
C GLN A 163 -6.49 19.62 17.41
N VAL A 164 -7.72 19.21 17.07
CA VAL A 164 -8.92 19.58 17.81
C VAL A 164 -8.81 19.12 19.27
N VAL A 165 -8.46 17.86 19.50
CA VAL A 165 -8.31 17.30 20.86
C VAL A 165 -7.21 18.02 21.65
N GLN A 166 -6.08 18.37 21.03
CA GLN A 166 -5.04 19.16 21.72
C GLN A 166 -5.52 20.56 22.09
N THR A 167 -6.27 21.21 21.18
CA THR A 167 -6.82 22.55 21.44
C THR A 167 -7.86 22.50 22.56
N GLN A 168 -8.73 21.49 22.56
CA GLN A 168 -9.70 21.26 23.65
C GLN A 168 -9.00 21.09 24.99
N ARG A 169 -7.88 20.37 25.04
CA ARG A 169 -7.08 20.19 26.26
C ARG A 169 -6.57 21.52 26.78
N SER A 170 -5.88 22.28 25.94
CA SER A 170 -5.35 23.60 26.33
C SER A 170 -6.46 24.56 26.76
N LEU A 171 -7.61 24.52 26.09
CA LEU A 171 -8.77 25.33 26.46
C LEU A 171 -9.36 24.92 27.81
N GLY A 172 -9.46 23.62 28.08
CA GLY A 172 -9.89 23.10 29.38
C GLY A 172 -8.95 23.50 30.52
N ASP A 173 -7.63 23.45 30.30
CA ASP A 173 -6.64 23.87 31.28
C ASP A 173 -6.72 25.39 31.56
N ALA A 174 -6.89 26.21 30.51
CA ALA A 174 -7.06 27.65 30.66
C ALA A 174 -8.34 28.01 31.43
N PHE A 175 -9.46 27.33 31.17
CA PHE A 175 -10.69 27.52 31.95
C PHE A 175 -10.51 27.12 33.41
N ALA A 176 -9.83 26.00 33.69
CA ALA A 176 -9.57 25.57 35.06
C ALA A 176 -8.71 26.60 35.83
N ASP A 177 -7.68 27.14 35.20
CA ASP A 177 -6.81 28.17 35.78
C ASP A 177 -7.55 29.48 36.07
N LEU A 178 -8.36 29.95 35.11
CA LEU A 178 -9.19 31.15 35.31
C LEU A 178 -10.25 30.95 36.40
N GLY A 179 -10.88 29.77 36.46
CA GLY A 179 -11.85 29.44 37.52
C GLY A 179 -11.24 29.51 38.92
N GLN A 180 -9.97 29.13 39.09
CA GLN A 180 -9.28 29.25 40.38
C GLN A 180 -8.92 30.69 40.76
N LYS A 181 -8.77 31.58 39.76
CA LYS A 181 -8.34 32.97 39.94
C LYS A 181 -9.50 33.97 39.98
N SER A 182 -10.71 33.54 39.61
CA SER A 182 -11.90 34.39 39.54
C SER A 182 -13.05 33.74 40.32
N PRO A 183 -13.11 33.92 41.66
CA PRO A 183 -14.13 33.33 42.52
C PRO A 183 -15.56 33.63 42.07
N GLU A 184 -15.80 34.81 41.48
CA GLU A 184 -17.11 35.25 41.00
C GLU A 184 -17.59 34.49 39.75
N LEU A 185 -16.68 33.84 39.01
CA LEU A 185 -16.94 33.09 37.78
C LEU A 185 -16.46 31.63 37.86
N GLN A 186 -16.13 31.16 39.06
CA GLN A 186 -15.47 29.88 39.28
C GLN A 186 -16.32 28.72 38.76
N GLU A 187 -17.64 28.78 38.94
CA GLU A 187 -18.56 27.72 38.51
C GLU A 187 -18.65 27.64 36.98
N GLU A 188 -18.81 28.76 36.29
CA GLU A 188 -18.91 28.85 34.83
C GLU A 188 -17.64 28.35 34.16
N PHE A 189 -16.48 28.79 34.66
CA PHE A 189 -15.19 28.29 34.20
C PHE A 189 -15.03 26.79 34.50
N GLY A 190 -15.47 26.33 35.68
CA GLY A 190 -15.45 24.93 36.06
C GLY A 190 -16.28 24.03 35.12
N TYR A 191 -17.51 24.43 34.79
CA TYR A 191 -18.37 23.68 33.87
C TYR A 191 -17.75 23.56 32.47
N ASN A 192 -17.17 24.64 31.96
CA ASN A 192 -16.50 24.62 30.65
C ASN A 192 -15.22 23.79 30.68
N ALA A 193 -14.40 23.89 31.72
CA ALA A 193 -13.19 23.10 31.90
C ALA A 193 -13.50 21.60 31.89
N GLU A 194 -14.53 21.17 32.63
CA GLU A 194 -14.91 19.76 32.71
C GLU A 194 -15.48 19.25 31.38
N THR A 195 -16.28 20.06 30.68
CA THR A 195 -16.77 19.72 29.33
C THR A 195 -15.62 19.47 28.36
N GLN A 196 -14.61 20.35 28.34
CA GLN A 196 -13.44 20.18 27.47
C GLN A 196 -12.61 18.94 27.85
N ARG A 197 -12.44 18.66 29.15
CA ARG A 197 -11.72 17.48 29.64
C ARG A 197 -12.41 16.17 29.22
N LEU A 198 -13.75 16.13 29.30
CA LEU A 198 -14.53 14.98 28.84
C LEU A 198 -14.41 14.78 27.32
N LEU A 199 -14.54 15.86 26.54
CA LEU A 199 -14.37 15.80 25.07
C LEU A 199 -12.99 15.31 24.68
N CYS A 200 -11.94 15.71 25.41
CA CYS A 200 -10.58 15.21 25.20
C CYS A 200 -10.48 13.70 25.43
N LYS A 201 -10.98 13.21 26.58
CA LYS A 201 -10.93 11.77 26.93
C LYS A 201 -11.66 10.91 25.88
N ASN A 202 -12.85 11.35 25.48
CA ASN A 202 -13.63 10.65 24.44
C ASN A 202 -12.94 10.77 23.07
N GLY A 203 -12.31 11.91 22.79
CA GLY A 203 -11.58 12.18 21.55
C GLY A 203 -10.35 11.30 21.40
N GLU A 204 -9.59 11.05 22.47
CA GLU A 204 -8.46 10.12 22.46
C GLU A 204 -8.89 8.69 22.14
N THR A 205 -10.02 8.25 22.69
CA THR A 205 -10.58 6.93 22.37
C THR A 205 -10.96 6.84 20.88
N LEU A 206 -11.62 7.87 20.35
CA LEU A 206 -11.97 7.93 18.93
C LEU A 206 -10.71 7.97 18.04
N LEU A 207 -9.68 8.73 18.40
CA LEU A 207 -8.40 8.77 17.69
C LEU A 207 -7.77 7.37 17.61
N GLY A 208 -7.81 6.60 18.70
CA GLY A 208 -7.36 5.21 18.70
C GLY A 208 -8.11 4.35 17.68
N ALA A 209 -9.44 4.45 17.66
CA ALA A 209 -10.28 3.71 16.72
C ALA A 209 -10.02 4.09 15.24
N VAL A 210 -9.90 5.39 14.94
CA VAL A 210 -9.63 5.85 13.57
C VAL A 210 -8.22 5.47 13.12
N ASN A 211 -7.21 5.53 14.00
CA ASN A 211 -5.87 5.05 13.69
C ASN A 211 -5.84 3.54 13.39
N PHE A 212 -6.61 2.74 14.14
CA PHE A 212 -6.76 1.31 13.87
C PHE A 212 -7.39 1.05 12.48
N PHE A 213 -8.43 1.80 12.12
CA PHE A 213 -9.02 1.77 10.78
C PHE A 213 -7.98 2.10 9.69
N VAL A 214 -7.25 3.22 9.85
CA VAL A 214 -6.19 3.65 8.92
C VAL A 214 -5.13 2.57 8.73
N SER A 215 -4.65 1.96 9.81
CA SER A 215 -3.64 0.89 9.77
C SER A 215 -4.15 -0.37 9.03
N SER A 216 -5.39 -0.76 9.31
CA SER A 216 -6.03 -1.93 8.69
C SER A 216 -6.25 -1.73 7.20
N VAL A 217 -6.79 -0.57 6.78
CA VAL A 217 -6.97 -0.24 5.36
C VAL A 217 -5.62 -0.08 4.65
N ASN A 218 -4.62 0.51 5.29
CA ASN A 218 -3.27 0.59 4.75
C ASN A 218 -2.68 -0.79 4.47
N THR A 219 -2.90 -1.76 5.36
CA THR A 219 -2.44 -3.14 5.16
C THR A 219 -3.14 -3.78 3.96
N LEU A 220 -4.47 -3.65 3.85
CA LEU A 220 -5.22 -4.16 2.71
C LEU A 220 -4.70 -3.57 1.37
N VAL A 221 -4.52 -2.26 1.32
CA VAL A 221 -4.14 -1.52 0.10
C VAL A 221 -2.67 -1.71 -0.28
N ASN A 222 -1.75 -1.47 0.67
CA ASN A 222 -0.31 -1.38 0.39
C ASN A 222 0.43 -2.70 0.61
N LYS A 223 -0.22 -3.72 1.15
CA LYS A 223 0.36 -5.07 1.25
C LYS A 223 -0.45 -6.08 0.46
N THR A 224 -1.73 -6.27 0.79
CA THR A 224 -2.54 -7.36 0.19
C THR A 224 -2.84 -7.13 -1.29
N MET A 225 -3.32 -5.94 -1.67
CA MET A 225 -3.57 -5.61 -3.08
C MET A 225 -2.26 -5.52 -3.87
N GLU A 226 -1.19 -5.00 -3.25
CA GLU A 226 0.11 -4.86 -3.90
C GLU A 226 0.75 -6.23 -4.25
N ASP A 227 0.61 -7.24 -3.38
CA ASP A 227 1.03 -8.62 -3.67
C ASP A 227 0.32 -9.20 -4.90
N THR A 228 -0.98 -8.93 -5.06
CA THR A 228 -1.72 -9.36 -6.25
C THR A 228 -1.28 -8.59 -7.49
N LEU A 229 -1.04 -7.28 -7.37
CA LEU A 229 -0.53 -6.45 -8.47
C LEU A 229 0.88 -6.86 -8.92
N LEU A 230 1.72 -7.35 -8.01
CA LEU A 230 3.03 -7.91 -8.33
C LEU A 230 2.87 -9.14 -9.24
N THR A 231 1.97 -10.06 -8.91
CA THR A 231 1.68 -11.23 -9.74
C THR A 231 1.08 -10.85 -11.10
N ILE A 232 0.20 -9.84 -11.14
CA ILE A 232 -0.32 -9.28 -12.41
C ILE A 232 0.83 -8.75 -13.28
N LYS A 233 1.79 -8.02 -12.69
CA LYS A 233 2.96 -7.54 -13.43
C LYS A 233 3.81 -8.68 -13.99
N MET A 234 3.97 -9.77 -13.23
CA MET A 234 4.67 -10.98 -13.71
C MET A 234 3.92 -11.63 -14.88
N TYR A 235 2.59 -11.72 -14.79
CA TYR A 235 1.72 -12.21 -15.87
C TYR A 235 1.82 -11.34 -17.12
N GLU A 236 1.72 -10.01 -17.00
CA GLU A 236 1.83 -9.08 -18.13
C GLU A 236 3.20 -9.18 -18.81
N ASN A 237 4.28 -9.35 -18.04
CA ASN A 237 5.61 -9.60 -18.60
C ASN A 237 5.69 -10.94 -19.32
N ALA A 238 5.14 -12.01 -18.72
CA ALA A 238 5.14 -13.34 -19.33
C ALA A 238 4.31 -13.39 -20.63
N ARG A 239 3.23 -12.59 -20.73
CA ARG A 239 2.44 -12.42 -21.96
C ARG A 239 3.30 -11.83 -23.09
N VAL A 240 4.06 -10.78 -22.80
CA VAL A 240 4.97 -10.16 -23.78
C VAL A 240 6.05 -11.14 -24.23
N GLU A 241 6.66 -11.88 -23.30
CA GLU A 241 7.63 -12.93 -23.65
C GLU A 241 6.98 -14.01 -24.53
N TYR A 242 5.80 -14.50 -24.17
CA TYR A 242 5.06 -15.48 -24.96
C TYR A 242 4.81 -14.98 -26.39
N ASP A 243 4.29 -13.77 -26.57
CA ASP A 243 4.04 -13.19 -27.89
C ASP A 243 5.33 -12.98 -28.70
N ALA A 244 6.42 -12.58 -28.04
CA ALA A 244 7.70 -12.36 -28.69
C ALA A 244 8.30 -13.68 -29.22
N TYR A 245 8.27 -14.76 -28.43
CA TYR A 245 8.77 -16.06 -28.84
C TYR A 245 7.82 -16.81 -29.80
N ARG A 246 6.51 -16.51 -29.75
CA ARG A 246 5.56 -16.95 -30.79
C ARG A 246 5.91 -16.34 -32.14
N THR A 247 6.11 -15.02 -32.17
CA THR A 247 6.47 -14.30 -33.40
C THR A 247 7.81 -14.77 -33.96
N ASP A 248 8.81 -15.00 -33.11
CA ASP A 248 10.13 -15.51 -33.52
C ASP A 248 10.06 -16.91 -34.17
N LEU A 249 9.23 -17.80 -33.61
CA LEU A 249 8.97 -19.12 -34.18
C LEU A 249 8.23 -19.03 -35.52
N GLU A 250 7.22 -18.16 -35.62
CA GLU A 250 6.49 -17.89 -36.86
C GLU A 250 7.43 -17.34 -37.95
N GLU A 251 8.29 -16.36 -37.61
CA GLU A 251 9.29 -15.77 -38.52
C GLU A 251 10.30 -16.82 -39.04
N LEU A 252 10.83 -17.68 -38.15
CA LEU A 252 11.76 -18.75 -38.53
C LEU A 252 11.10 -19.83 -39.41
N SER A 253 9.82 -20.11 -39.17
CA SER A 253 9.07 -21.14 -39.90
C SER A 253 8.75 -20.77 -41.35
N LEU A 254 8.75 -19.47 -41.67
CA LEU A 254 8.54 -18.93 -43.02
C LEU A 254 9.81 -18.96 -43.89
N GLY A 255 10.99 -19.19 -43.29
CA GLY A 255 12.26 -19.21 -43.99
C GLY A 255 12.56 -20.52 -44.74
N PRO A 256 13.61 -20.54 -45.58
CA PRO A 256 14.08 -21.75 -46.26
C PRO A 256 14.48 -22.85 -45.25
N ARG A 257 14.05 -24.10 -45.50
CA ARG A 257 14.32 -25.24 -44.61
C ARG A 257 15.64 -25.94 -44.92
N ASP A 258 16.75 -25.23 -44.72
CA ASP A 258 18.06 -25.89 -44.71
C ASP A 258 18.30 -26.66 -43.39
N SER A 259 19.29 -27.55 -43.36
CA SER A 259 19.57 -28.39 -42.18
C SER A 259 19.94 -27.58 -40.93
N ALA A 260 20.56 -26.40 -41.08
CA ALA A 260 20.94 -25.53 -39.98
C ALA A 260 19.74 -24.73 -39.41
N VAL A 261 18.78 -24.38 -40.26
CA VAL A 261 17.53 -23.70 -39.91
C VAL A 261 16.59 -24.66 -39.19
N VAL A 262 16.55 -25.94 -39.57
CA VAL A 262 15.75 -26.96 -38.85
C VAL A 262 16.15 -27.03 -37.37
N VAL A 263 17.45 -27.06 -37.05
CA VAL A 263 17.94 -27.05 -35.66
C VAL A 263 17.52 -25.77 -34.91
N LYS A 264 17.52 -24.61 -35.58
CA LYS A 264 17.07 -23.35 -34.98
C LYS A 264 15.56 -23.32 -34.74
N ILE A 265 14.77 -23.91 -35.64
CA ILE A 265 13.32 -24.06 -35.48
C ILE A 265 13.02 -24.95 -34.28
N ASP A 266 13.70 -26.07 -34.13
CA ASP A 266 13.51 -26.96 -32.97
C ASP A 266 13.84 -26.25 -31.64
N ALA A 267 14.93 -25.48 -31.60
CA ALA A 267 15.27 -24.67 -30.42
C ALA A 267 14.22 -23.57 -30.16
N ALA A 268 13.75 -22.87 -31.20
CA ALA A 268 12.70 -21.86 -31.07
C ALA A 268 11.37 -22.48 -30.57
N GLN A 269 11.03 -23.69 -31.02
CA GLN A 269 9.85 -24.44 -30.59
C GLN A 269 9.90 -24.80 -29.10
N GLN A 270 11.08 -25.18 -28.59
CA GLN A 270 11.29 -25.42 -27.16
C GLN A 270 11.11 -24.13 -26.35
N HIS A 271 11.71 -23.02 -26.79
CA HIS A 271 11.56 -21.73 -26.12
C HIS A 271 10.11 -21.24 -26.11
N PHE A 272 9.43 -21.31 -27.25
CA PHE A 272 8.00 -20.99 -27.35
C PHE A 272 7.18 -21.81 -26.34
N SER A 273 7.40 -23.12 -26.29
CA SER A 273 6.66 -24.01 -25.39
C SER A 273 6.88 -23.65 -23.92
N ALA A 274 8.12 -23.35 -23.52
CA ALA A 274 8.46 -22.92 -22.16
C ALA A 274 7.80 -21.58 -21.78
N HIS A 275 7.81 -20.59 -22.68
CA HIS A 275 7.17 -19.29 -22.43
C HIS A 275 5.64 -19.39 -22.43
N LYS A 276 5.05 -20.26 -23.26
CA LYS A 276 3.61 -20.56 -23.24
C LYS A 276 3.18 -21.17 -21.90
N GLU A 277 3.91 -22.16 -21.40
CA GLU A 277 3.61 -22.77 -20.10
C GLU A 277 3.73 -21.74 -18.96
N LYS A 278 4.77 -20.90 -18.99
CA LYS A 278 4.94 -19.81 -18.02
C LYS A 278 3.79 -18.82 -18.05
N TYR A 279 3.35 -18.41 -19.23
CA TYR A 279 2.22 -17.50 -19.42
C TYR A 279 0.91 -18.11 -18.87
N GLU A 280 0.56 -19.34 -19.26
CA GLU A 280 -0.69 -19.98 -18.82
C GLU A 280 -0.71 -20.22 -17.31
N ARG A 281 0.44 -20.59 -16.71
CA ARG A 281 0.55 -20.73 -15.25
C ARG A 281 0.27 -19.42 -14.54
N LEU A 282 0.95 -18.34 -14.94
CA LEU A 282 0.77 -17.02 -14.34
C LEU A 282 -0.64 -16.45 -14.57
N ARG A 283 -1.26 -16.76 -15.72
CA ARG A 283 -2.65 -16.44 -16.00
C ARG A 283 -3.59 -17.11 -14.98
N GLY A 284 -3.37 -18.39 -14.69
CA GLY A 284 -4.07 -19.13 -13.65
C GLY A 284 -3.84 -18.54 -12.25
N ASP A 285 -2.59 -18.23 -11.91
CA ASP A 285 -2.21 -17.65 -10.61
C ASP A 285 -2.90 -16.30 -10.38
N VAL A 286 -2.95 -15.42 -11.39
CA VAL A 286 -3.66 -14.13 -11.30
C VAL A 286 -5.16 -14.35 -11.10
N ALA A 287 -5.79 -15.25 -11.87
CA ALA A 287 -7.21 -15.53 -11.74
C ALA A 287 -7.58 -16.05 -10.34
N ILE A 288 -6.73 -16.89 -9.75
CA ILE A 288 -6.89 -17.38 -8.38
C ILE A 288 -6.69 -16.23 -7.39
N LYS A 289 -5.56 -15.50 -7.46
CA LYS A 289 -5.26 -14.39 -6.53
C LYS A 289 -6.35 -13.32 -6.52
N LEU A 290 -6.93 -12.98 -7.68
CA LEU A 290 -8.04 -12.03 -7.77
C LEU A 290 -9.28 -12.49 -6.98
N LYS A 291 -9.64 -13.78 -7.05
CA LYS A 291 -10.75 -14.34 -6.27
C LYS A 291 -10.48 -14.29 -4.76
N PHE A 292 -9.30 -14.74 -4.33
CA PHE A 292 -8.90 -14.70 -2.92
C PHE A 292 -8.83 -13.27 -2.38
N LEU A 293 -8.33 -12.34 -3.18
CA LEU A 293 -8.26 -10.92 -2.83
C LEU A 293 -9.66 -10.33 -2.68
N GLU A 294 -10.60 -10.65 -3.55
CA GLU A 294 -11.97 -10.14 -3.46
C GLU A 294 -12.64 -10.58 -2.16
N GLU A 295 -12.52 -11.87 -1.81
CA GLU A 295 -13.03 -12.37 -0.53
C GLU A 295 -12.38 -11.69 0.67
N ASN A 296 -11.05 -11.57 0.67
CA ASN A 296 -10.32 -10.93 1.77
C ASN A 296 -10.70 -9.45 1.90
N LYS A 297 -10.77 -8.73 0.77
CA LYS A 297 -11.17 -7.33 0.70
C LYS A 297 -12.54 -7.12 1.31
N VAL A 298 -13.55 -7.92 0.91
CA VAL A 298 -14.91 -7.82 1.46
C VAL A 298 -14.91 -8.07 2.97
N LYS A 299 -14.22 -9.14 3.43
CA LYS A 299 -14.13 -9.47 4.87
C LYS A 299 -13.50 -8.34 5.69
N VAL A 300 -12.36 -7.81 5.24
CA VAL A 300 -11.65 -6.72 5.92
C VAL A 300 -12.48 -5.46 5.91
N MET A 301 -12.96 -5.01 4.74
CA MET A 301 -13.69 -3.75 4.64
C MET A 301 -15.03 -3.78 5.36
N HIS A 302 -15.74 -4.91 5.37
CA HIS A 302 -16.97 -5.05 6.15
C HIS A 302 -16.72 -4.79 7.64
N LYS A 303 -15.71 -5.45 8.21
CA LYS A 303 -15.33 -5.25 9.62
C LYS A 303 -14.87 -3.82 9.89
N GLN A 304 -13.98 -3.29 9.06
CA GLN A 304 -13.35 -1.99 9.29
C GLN A 304 -14.33 -0.82 9.11
N LEU A 305 -15.21 -0.87 8.12
CA LEU A 305 -16.25 0.15 7.92
C LEU A 305 -17.24 0.18 9.09
N LEU A 306 -17.64 -0.99 9.60
CA LEU A 306 -18.54 -1.08 10.73
C LEU A 306 -17.90 -0.56 12.02
N LEU A 307 -16.65 -0.95 12.31
CA LEU A 307 -15.93 -0.44 13.48
C LEU A 307 -15.72 1.07 13.42
N PHE A 308 -15.37 1.60 12.25
CA PHE A 308 -15.23 3.04 12.04
C PHE A 308 -16.56 3.77 12.29
N HIS A 309 -17.66 3.30 11.69
CA HIS A 309 -19.00 3.87 11.91
C HIS A 309 -19.41 3.83 13.38
N ASN A 310 -19.23 2.69 14.05
CA ASN A 310 -19.59 2.52 15.45
C ASN A 310 -18.79 3.44 16.36
N ALA A 311 -17.48 3.60 16.11
CA ALA A 311 -16.63 4.49 16.90
C ALA A 311 -17.06 5.96 16.75
N ILE A 312 -17.32 6.40 15.51
CA ILE A 312 -17.78 7.77 15.22
C ILE A 312 -19.13 8.01 15.89
N SER A 313 -20.09 7.11 15.72
CA SER A 313 -21.43 7.24 16.29
C SER A 313 -21.41 7.23 17.81
N ALA A 314 -20.61 6.36 18.43
CA ALA A 314 -20.45 6.29 19.88
C ALA A 314 -19.82 7.57 20.45
N TYR A 315 -18.83 8.15 19.77
CA TYR A 315 -18.23 9.42 20.18
C TYR A 315 -19.28 10.54 20.24
N PHE A 316 -20.07 10.72 19.18
CA PHE A 316 -21.07 11.79 19.14
C PHE A 316 -22.26 11.51 20.08
N ALA A 317 -22.74 10.27 20.15
CA ALA A 317 -23.83 9.90 21.07
C ALA A 317 -23.42 10.05 22.54
N GLY A 318 -22.20 9.66 22.90
CA GLY A 318 -21.66 9.82 24.25
C GLY A 318 -21.53 11.28 24.68
N ASN A 319 -21.35 12.19 23.72
CA ASN A 319 -21.27 13.63 23.98
C ASN A 319 -22.64 14.35 23.90
N GLN A 320 -23.64 13.74 23.25
CA GLN A 320 -24.96 14.34 23.01
C GLN A 320 -25.73 14.60 24.31
N GLN A 321 -25.75 13.65 25.24
CA GLN A 321 -26.52 13.79 26.49
C GLN A 321 -26.03 14.98 27.32
N GLN A 322 -24.71 15.22 27.37
CA GLN A 322 -24.14 16.34 28.09
C GLN A 322 -24.46 17.67 27.40
N LEU A 323 -24.35 17.69 26.06
CA LEU A 323 -24.68 18.88 25.27
C LEU A 323 -26.15 19.28 25.45
N GLU A 324 -27.08 18.32 25.47
CA GLU A 324 -28.50 18.58 25.71
C GLU A 324 -28.78 19.14 27.11
N GLN A 325 -28.07 18.67 28.13
CA GLN A 325 -28.16 19.23 29.48
C GLN A 325 -27.68 20.68 29.53
N THR A 326 -26.56 20.98 28.88
CA THR A 326 -26.01 22.34 28.78
C THR A 326 -26.93 23.27 28.01
N LEU A 327 -27.48 22.84 26.86
CA LEU A 327 -28.38 23.68 26.05
C LEU A 327 -29.68 24.06 26.78
N LYS A 328 -30.20 23.18 27.63
CA LYS A 328 -31.36 23.48 28.49
C LYS A 328 -31.08 24.61 29.48
N GLN A 329 -29.84 24.74 29.97
CA GLN A 329 -29.46 25.84 30.86
C GLN A 329 -29.35 27.19 30.14
N PHE A 330 -29.02 27.18 28.84
CA PHE A 330 -28.91 28.41 28.04
C PHE A 330 -30.25 28.92 27.48
N ASN A 331 -31.39 28.27 27.74
CA ASN A 331 -32.70 28.56 27.10
C ASN A 331 -32.62 28.64 25.56
N ILE A 332 -31.62 28.01 24.94
CA ILE A 332 -31.47 27.97 23.48
C ILE A 332 -32.46 26.91 22.97
N GLN A 333 -33.66 27.34 22.62
CA GLN A 333 -34.53 26.54 21.78
C GLN A 333 -33.90 26.48 20.38
N LEU A 334 -33.20 25.38 20.09
CA LEU A 334 -32.76 25.08 18.73
C LEU A 334 -34.00 24.96 17.84
N LYS A 335 -34.30 26.02 17.08
CA LYS A 335 -35.32 25.95 16.02
C LYS A 335 -34.87 24.88 15.03
N THR A 336 -35.67 23.82 14.91
CA THR A 336 -35.48 22.81 13.87
C THR A 336 -35.69 23.47 12.50
N PRO A 337 -34.79 23.29 11.52
CA PRO A 337 -35.02 23.82 10.16
C PRO A 337 -36.33 23.24 9.62
N GLY A 338 -37.34 24.10 9.38
CA GLY A 338 -38.67 23.70 8.90
C GLY A 338 -39.84 23.88 9.88
N SER A 339 -39.61 24.44 11.08
CA SER A 339 -40.69 24.68 12.07
C SER A 339 -41.38 26.05 11.95
N ASP A 340 -41.16 26.80 10.88
CA ASP A 340 -41.89 28.06 10.68
C ASP A 340 -43.35 27.74 10.35
N LYS A 341 -44.27 28.31 11.14
CA LYS A 341 -45.71 28.23 10.87
C LYS A 341 -45.96 28.75 9.45
N PRO A 342 -46.89 28.15 8.69
CA PRO A 342 -47.22 28.64 7.35
C PRO A 342 -47.58 30.11 7.43
N SER A 343 -46.97 30.89 6.56
CA SER A 343 -47.23 32.32 6.43
C SER A 343 -48.69 32.49 6.02
N TRP A 344 -49.42 33.37 6.70
CA TRP A 344 -50.81 33.73 6.38
C TRP A 344 -51.04 34.16 4.91
N LEU A 345 -49.97 34.43 4.17
CA LEU A 345 -49.97 34.72 2.73
C LEU A 345 -50.17 33.50 1.81
N GLU A 346 -50.21 32.27 2.33
CA GLU A 346 -50.50 31.05 1.55
C GLU A 346 -52.00 30.67 1.52
N GLU A 347 -52.88 31.45 2.16
CA GLU A 347 -54.33 31.17 2.30
C GLU A 347 -55.26 32.10 1.48
N GLN A 348 -54.78 32.70 0.37
CA GLN A 348 -55.61 33.53 -0.54
C GLN A 348 -55.65 32.97 -1.97
#